data_AF-A0A944GHL5-F1
#
_entry.id   AF-A0A944GHL5-F1
#
_cell.length_a   1.000
_cell.length_b   1.000
_cell.length_c   1.000
_cell.angle_alpha   90.00
_cell.angle_beta   90.00
_cell.angle_gamma   90.00
#
_symmetry.space_group_name_H-M   'P 1'
#
loop_
_entity.id
_entity.type
_entity.pdbx_description
1 polymer ?
#
loop_
_entity_poly.entity_id
_entity_poly.type
_entity_poly.pdbx_seq_one_letter_code
_entity_poly.pdbx_strand_id
1 'polypeptide(L)'
;MKKSTIWLLTIVMASTIMGLLFVQIMYMEDMVRMRNEQFSETVKRSLYAVSDALEQDETRYYLDQDLNEAERYQFELGDRLPSEITGTISDNTNNLGKKTAPKPEIGSGNFKLSEQYKHQQAILKGQYLYQKGLLNEVILSILNQASDRPIVERADSARVNIYLKRELEGNGLEVPYEFAVESPQQGIVYHTAGYEPDGDKRSVFSAVLFPKDPESKRNVLKVFFPTQSSYIYASIKFMIPSFVFTFILMFIFIYTIVVIFRQKKLSEIKNDFINNMTHEFKTPISTISLAG
;
A
#
# COMPACT_ATOMS: atom_id res chain seq x y z
N MET A 1 -24.53 55.73 -10.25
CA MET A 1 -23.86 54.71 -11.09
C MET A 1 -24.74 54.32 -12.27
N LYS A 2 -24.16 54.21 -13.47
CA LYS A 2 -24.89 53.73 -14.67
C LYS A 2 -25.42 52.30 -14.43
N LYS A 3 -26.61 51.97 -14.97
CA LYS A 3 -27.19 50.60 -14.83
C LYS A 3 -26.22 49.52 -15.33
N SER A 4 -25.47 49.84 -16.38
CA SER A 4 -24.42 49.00 -16.98
C SER A 4 -23.30 48.61 -16.00
N THR A 5 -22.85 49.51 -15.13
CA THR A 5 -21.76 49.21 -14.17
C THR A 5 -22.20 48.18 -13.12
N ILE A 6 -23.44 48.24 -12.65
CA ILE A 6 -23.99 47.28 -11.67
C ILE A 6 -24.16 45.90 -12.33
N TRP A 7 -24.59 45.87 -13.59
CA TRP A 7 -24.74 44.63 -14.34
C TRP A 7 -23.38 43.98 -14.66
N LEU A 8 -22.40 44.78 -15.07
CA LEU A 8 -21.03 44.31 -15.27
C LEU A 8 -20.42 43.74 -13.98
N LEU A 9 -20.57 44.44 -12.85
CA LEU A 9 -20.12 43.95 -11.54
C LEU A 9 -20.80 42.61 -11.19
N THR A 10 -22.10 42.49 -11.41
CA THR A 10 -22.87 41.27 -11.12
C THR A 10 -22.35 40.08 -11.93
N ILE A 11 -22.08 40.28 -13.22
CA ILE A 11 -21.54 39.22 -14.10
C ILE A 11 -20.16 38.78 -13.66
N VAL A 12 -19.28 39.74 -13.35
CA VAL A 12 -17.91 39.43 -12.89
C VAL A 12 -17.94 38.69 -11.56
N MET A 13 -18.81 39.07 -10.63
CA MET A 13 -18.95 38.34 -9.35
C MET A 13 -19.56 36.95 -9.53
N ALA A 14 -20.54 36.79 -10.42
CA ALA A 14 -21.12 35.48 -10.69
C ALA A 14 -20.10 34.53 -11.35
N SER A 15 -19.30 35.03 -12.29
CA SER A 15 -18.29 34.21 -12.97
C SER A 15 -17.17 33.76 -12.03
N THR A 16 -16.74 34.60 -11.08
CA THR A 16 -15.71 34.22 -10.11
C THR A 16 -16.19 33.16 -9.14
N ILE A 17 -17.43 33.26 -8.62
CA ILE A 17 -18.01 32.24 -7.74
C ILE A 17 -18.19 30.93 -8.50
N MET A 18 -18.69 30.97 -9.73
CA MET A 18 -18.89 29.78 -10.54
C MET A 18 -17.55 29.10 -10.89
N GLY A 19 -16.52 29.88 -11.22
CA GLY A 19 -15.17 29.36 -11.43
C GLY A 19 -14.56 28.74 -10.17
N LEU A 20 -14.76 29.37 -9.01
CA LEU A 20 -14.29 28.83 -7.74
C LEU A 20 -15.00 27.52 -7.38
N LEU A 21 -16.32 27.46 -7.54
CA LEU A 21 -17.13 26.27 -7.28
C LEU A 21 -16.73 25.13 -8.23
N PHE A 22 -16.48 25.43 -9.50
CA PHE A 22 -15.96 24.48 -10.48
C PHE A 22 -14.63 23.88 -10.05
N VAL A 23 -13.66 24.72 -9.65
CA VAL A 23 -12.35 24.25 -9.17
C VAL A 23 -12.50 23.41 -7.89
N GLN A 24 -13.39 23.80 -6.97
CA GLN A 24 -13.65 23.04 -5.74
C GLN A 24 -14.24 21.66 -6.03
N ILE A 25 -15.18 21.54 -6.97
CA ILE A 25 -15.76 20.25 -7.38
C ILE A 25 -14.69 19.37 -8.04
N MET A 26 -13.97 19.92 -9.01
CA MET A 26 -12.89 19.20 -9.71
C MET A 26 -11.86 18.67 -8.71
N TYR A 27 -11.43 19.49 -7.76
CA TYR A 27 -10.49 19.08 -6.72
C TYR A 27 -11.06 18.00 -5.79
N MET A 28 -12.37 18.03 -5.47
CA MET A 28 -13.01 16.97 -4.70
C MET A 28 -13.03 15.64 -5.46
N GLU A 29 -13.39 15.66 -6.74
CA GLU A 29 -13.41 14.46 -7.58
C GLU A 29 -12.02 13.84 -7.70
N ASP A 30 -10.99 14.67 -7.93
CA ASP A 30 -9.60 14.22 -7.99
C ASP A 30 -9.14 13.66 -6.63
N MET A 31 -9.52 14.30 -5.52
CA MET A 31 -9.19 13.80 -4.18
C MET A 31 -9.87 12.45 -3.88
N VAL A 32 -11.15 12.29 -4.25
CA VAL A 32 -11.87 11.01 -4.14
C VAL A 32 -11.16 9.93 -4.95
N ARG A 33 -10.75 10.25 -6.18
CA ARG A 33 -10.03 9.33 -7.05
C ARG A 33 -8.68 8.93 -6.46
N MET A 34 -7.86 9.90 -6.08
CA MET A 34 -6.55 9.65 -5.46
C MET A 34 -6.67 8.82 -4.18
N ARG A 35 -7.68 9.08 -3.34
CA ARG A 35 -7.92 8.29 -2.13
C ARG A 35 -8.36 6.86 -2.42
N ASN A 36 -9.20 6.65 -3.44
CA ASN A 36 -9.57 5.31 -3.88
C ASN A 36 -8.36 4.56 -4.46
N GLU A 37 -7.53 5.22 -5.26
CA GLU A 37 -6.30 4.65 -5.82
C GLU A 37 -5.32 4.27 -4.69
N GLN A 38 -5.07 5.16 -3.74
CA GLN A 38 -4.25 4.88 -2.56
C GLN A 38 -4.79 3.68 -1.77
N PHE A 39 -6.10 3.63 -1.52
CA PHE A 39 -6.73 2.51 -0.83
C PHE A 39 -6.50 1.20 -1.59
N SER A 40 -6.80 1.19 -2.90
CA SER A 40 -6.60 0.03 -3.77
C SER A 40 -5.15 -0.44 -3.76
N GLU A 41 -4.18 0.47 -3.91
CA GLU A 41 -2.76 0.12 -3.91
C GLU A 41 -2.29 -0.39 -2.55
N THR A 42 -2.73 0.22 -1.45
CA THR A 42 -2.44 -0.26 -0.09
C THR A 42 -3.01 -1.65 0.14
N VAL A 43 -4.26 -1.91 -0.28
CA VAL A 43 -4.88 -3.23 -0.19
C VAL A 43 -4.09 -4.23 -1.03
N LYS A 44 -3.83 -3.96 -2.31
CA LYS A 44 -3.04 -4.85 -3.18
C LYS A 44 -1.69 -5.18 -2.57
N ARG A 45 -0.96 -4.18 -2.08
CA ARG A 45 0.33 -4.37 -1.42
C ARG A 45 0.21 -5.26 -0.18
N SER A 46 -0.83 -5.06 0.63
CA SER A 46 -1.11 -5.91 1.80
C SER A 46 -1.39 -7.34 1.38
N LEU A 47 -2.21 -7.55 0.35
CA LEU A 47 -2.52 -8.89 -0.16
C LEU A 47 -1.30 -9.60 -0.74
N TYR A 48 -0.43 -8.89 -1.46
CA TYR A 48 0.84 -9.44 -1.94
C TYR A 48 1.78 -9.79 -0.79
N ALA A 49 1.85 -8.96 0.25
CA ALA A 49 2.64 -9.27 1.44
C ALA A 49 2.12 -10.53 2.16
N VAL A 50 0.80 -10.72 2.22
CA VAL A 50 0.20 -11.98 2.74
C VAL A 50 0.61 -13.18 1.90
N SER A 51 0.55 -13.06 0.58
CA SER A 51 1.00 -14.12 -0.32
C SER A 51 2.48 -14.47 -0.09
N ASP A 52 3.35 -13.46 -0.04
CA ASP A 52 4.78 -13.65 0.18
C ASP A 52 5.07 -14.28 1.56
N ALA A 53 4.33 -13.86 2.60
CA ALA A 53 4.44 -14.43 3.94
C ALA A 53 4.03 -15.91 3.98
N LEU A 54 2.95 -16.27 3.29
CA LEU A 54 2.50 -17.66 3.17
C LEU A 54 3.50 -18.52 2.39
N GLU A 55 4.05 -18.01 1.28
CA GLU A 55 5.09 -18.71 0.52
C GLU A 55 6.38 -18.89 1.34
N GLN A 56 6.78 -17.88 2.12
CA GLN A 56 7.97 -17.97 2.95
C GLN A 56 7.79 -19.03 4.05
N ASP A 57 6.62 -19.11 4.64
CA ASP A 57 6.30 -20.12 5.65
C ASP A 57 6.26 -21.53 5.07
N GLU A 58 5.75 -21.70 3.85
CA GLU A 58 5.80 -22.96 3.14
C GLU A 58 7.23 -23.37 2.80
N THR A 59 8.02 -22.42 2.30
CA THR A 59 9.45 -22.64 2.02
C THR A 59 10.21 -23.09 3.26
N ARG A 60 9.94 -22.47 4.42
CA ARG A 60 10.53 -22.88 5.70
C ARG A 60 10.14 -24.30 6.10
N TYR A 61 8.86 -24.64 5.96
CA TYR A 61 8.37 -25.98 6.28
C TYR A 61 9.13 -27.06 5.49
N TYR A 62 9.31 -26.87 4.18
CA TYR A 62 10.07 -27.80 3.35
C TYR A 62 11.57 -27.79 3.64
N LEU A 63 12.16 -26.61 3.88
CA LEU A 63 13.56 -26.50 4.25
C LEU A 63 13.87 -27.26 5.55
N ASP A 64 13.03 -27.12 6.57
CA ASP A 64 13.20 -27.82 7.83
C ASP A 64 13.04 -29.34 7.66
N GLN A 65 12.10 -29.79 6.82
CA GLN A 65 11.92 -31.22 6.52
C GLN A 65 13.16 -31.81 5.84
N ASP A 66 13.67 -31.15 4.80
CA ASP A 66 14.82 -31.64 4.02
C ASP A 66 16.13 -31.52 4.81
N LEU A 67 16.30 -30.48 5.65
CA LEU A 67 17.46 -30.37 6.57
C LEU A 67 17.47 -31.52 7.58
N ASN A 68 16.33 -31.85 8.16
CA ASN A 68 16.20 -32.99 9.08
C ASN A 68 16.52 -34.32 8.37
N GLU A 69 16.15 -34.47 7.09
CA GLU A 69 16.47 -35.66 6.31
C GLU A 69 17.95 -35.72 5.93
N ALA A 70 18.56 -34.60 5.52
CA ALA A 70 19.99 -34.50 5.25
C ALA A 70 20.85 -34.75 6.50
N GLU A 71 20.44 -34.24 7.66
CA GLU A 71 21.08 -34.53 8.95
C GLU A 71 21.03 -36.03 9.29
N ARG A 72 19.90 -36.70 9.01
CA ARG A 72 19.79 -38.16 9.18
C ARG A 72 20.75 -38.92 8.28
N TYR A 73 20.85 -38.56 7.00
CA TYR A 73 21.83 -39.19 6.09
C TYR A 73 23.27 -38.93 6.52
N GLN A 74 23.58 -37.73 7.02
CA GLN A 74 24.93 -37.41 7.52
C GLN A 74 25.28 -38.17 8.81
N PHE A 75 24.29 -38.41 9.68
CA PHE A 75 24.43 -39.27 10.86
C PHE A 75 24.64 -40.74 10.47
N GLU A 76 23.92 -41.26 9.47
CA GLU A 76 24.09 -42.62 8.96
C GLU A 76 25.42 -42.85 8.21
N LEU A 77 25.95 -41.83 7.51
CA LEU A 77 27.28 -41.88 6.89
C LEU A 77 28.41 -41.68 7.91
N GLY A 78 28.19 -40.86 8.95
CA GLY A 78 29.13 -40.62 10.04
C GLY A 78 29.51 -41.89 10.79
N ASP A 79 28.56 -42.82 10.93
CA ASP A 79 28.77 -44.14 11.55
C ASP A 79 29.49 -45.16 10.62
N ARG A 80 29.75 -44.77 9.36
CA ARG A 80 30.40 -45.60 8.32
C ARG A 80 31.77 -45.10 7.86
N LEU A 81 32.28 -44.00 8.42
CA LEU A 81 33.65 -43.53 8.17
C LEU A 81 34.64 -44.26 9.10
N PRO A 82 35.75 -44.84 8.58
CA PRO A 82 36.75 -45.47 9.41
C PRO A 82 37.35 -44.48 10.40
N SER A 83 37.38 -44.86 11.67
CA SER A 83 38.04 -44.14 12.77
C SER A 83 39.57 -44.16 12.60
N GLU A 84 40.12 -43.48 11.59
CA GLU A 84 41.57 -43.50 11.34
C GLU A 84 42.24 -42.11 11.39
N ILE A 85 41.53 -41.08 11.86
CA ILE A 85 42.10 -39.72 11.98
C ILE A 85 41.78 -39.07 13.35
N THR A 86 41.82 -39.85 14.44
CA THR A 86 41.83 -39.31 15.82
C THR A 86 43.02 -39.84 16.62
N GLY A 87 44.17 -39.91 15.97
CA GLY A 87 45.38 -40.47 16.58
C GLY A 87 46.65 -39.73 16.22
N THR A 88 46.71 -38.40 16.41
CA THR A 88 48.01 -37.68 16.44
C THR A 88 47.92 -36.31 17.15
N ILE A 89 47.18 -36.20 18.27
CA ILE A 89 47.45 -35.14 19.25
C ILE A 89 47.27 -35.73 20.66
N SER A 90 48.17 -36.63 21.03
CA SER A 90 48.49 -36.89 22.43
C SER A 90 49.92 -37.41 22.49
N ASP A 91 50.63 -36.96 23.52
CA ASP A 91 51.98 -37.35 23.93
C ASP A 91 53.15 -36.70 23.19
N ASN A 92 53.45 -35.45 23.57
CA ASN A 92 54.85 -35.11 23.82
C ASN A 92 55.03 -33.99 24.85
N THR A 93 54.53 -34.21 26.07
CA THR A 93 55.10 -33.61 27.27
C THR A 93 55.90 -34.68 27.97
N ASN A 94 57.19 -34.77 27.65
CA ASN A 94 58.30 -35.08 28.57
C ASN A 94 59.56 -35.34 27.75
N ASN A 95 60.41 -34.31 27.60
CA ASN A 95 61.83 -34.48 27.85
C ASN A 95 62.58 -33.15 27.83
N LEU A 96 63.17 -32.85 28.99
CA LEU A 96 64.14 -31.79 29.19
C LEU A 96 65.51 -32.35 28.76
N GLY A 97 66.18 -31.69 27.81
CA GLY A 97 67.48 -32.17 27.32
C GLY A 97 68.13 -31.25 26.30
N LYS A 98 68.88 -30.27 26.81
CA LYS A 98 70.10 -29.66 26.24
C LYS A 98 70.57 -30.21 24.87
N LYS A 99 70.60 -29.34 23.84
CA LYS A 99 71.79 -28.93 23.06
C LYS A 99 71.46 -28.50 21.61
N THR A 100 72.07 -27.37 21.24
CA THR A 100 72.50 -26.94 19.90
C THR A 100 71.47 -26.73 18.80
N ALA A 101 71.37 -25.47 18.36
CA ALA A 101 70.68 -25.05 17.15
C ALA A 101 71.29 -25.72 15.90
N PRO A 102 70.47 -26.26 14.98
CA PRO A 102 70.89 -26.48 13.61
C PRO A 102 70.51 -25.28 12.75
N LYS A 103 71.50 -24.91 11.93
CA LYS A 103 71.49 -23.98 10.80
C LYS A 103 70.35 -24.31 9.82
N PRO A 104 69.73 -23.33 9.13
CA PRO A 104 68.76 -23.61 8.09
C PRO A 104 69.49 -24.15 6.85
N GLU A 105 69.37 -25.44 6.58
CA GLU A 105 69.70 -26.01 5.27
C GLU A 105 68.45 -25.92 4.38
N ILE A 106 68.59 -25.15 3.32
CA ILE A 106 67.62 -25.03 2.23
C ILE A 106 67.69 -26.35 1.45
N GLY A 107 66.77 -27.27 1.76
CA GLY A 107 66.56 -28.53 1.04
C GLY A 107 65.16 -28.59 0.46
N SER A 108 65.08 -28.72 -0.87
CA SER A 108 63.86 -28.81 -1.70
C SER A 108 62.71 -29.59 -1.07
N GLY A 109 61.62 -28.88 -0.73
CA GLY A 109 60.39 -29.47 -0.20
C GLY A 109 59.12 -28.74 -0.62
N ASN A 110 59.11 -28.06 -1.77
CA ASN A 110 57.98 -27.23 -2.23
C ASN A 110 56.78 -28.03 -2.81
N PHE A 111 56.69 -29.35 -2.59
CA PHE A 111 55.69 -30.19 -3.25
C PHE A 111 54.59 -30.77 -2.33
N LYS A 112 54.68 -30.64 -1.00
CA LYS A 112 53.67 -31.21 -0.08
C LYS A 112 52.67 -30.21 0.48
N LEU A 113 53.05 -28.94 0.59
CA LEU A 113 52.17 -27.90 1.10
C LEU A 113 51.07 -27.53 0.09
N SER A 114 51.40 -27.52 -1.21
CA SER A 114 50.44 -27.27 -2.29
C SER A 114 49.39 -28.37 -2.42
N GLU A 115 49.76 -29.63 -2.23
CA GLU A 115 48.83 -30.77 -2.26
C GLU A 115 47.85 -30.73 -1.07
N GLN A 116 48.31 -30.33 0.11
CA GLN A 116 47.44 -30.16 1.27
C GLN A 116 46.44 -28.99 1.08
N TYR A 117 46.87 -27.87 0.49
CA TYR A 117 45.97 -26.77 0.14
C TYR A 117 44.98 -27.15 -0.96
N LYS A 118 45.42 -27.88 -1.99
CA LYS A 118 44.51 -28.40 -3.03
C LYS A 118 43.49 -29.37 -2.47
N HIS A 119 43.90 -30.25 -1.55
CA HIS A 119 42.99 -31.19 -0.89
C HIS A 119 41.98 -30.46 0.02
N GLN A 120 42.43 -29.47 0.79
CA GLN A 120 41.53 -28.64 1.60
C GLN A 120 40.55 -27.83 0.72
N GLN A 121 41.02 -27.26 -0.39
CA GLN A 121 40.16 -26.60 -1.38
C GLN A 121 39.20 -27.58 -2.05
N ALA A 122 39.62 -28.82 -2.32
CA ALA A 122 38.78 -29.85 -2.91
C ALA A 122 37.67 -30.29 -1.95
N ILE A 123 37.95 -30.41 -0.65
CA ILE A 123 36.94 -30.68 0.38
C ILE A 123 35.95 -29.52 0.47
N LEU A 124 36.42 -28.28 0.57
CA LEU A 124 35.55 -27.10 0.63
C LEU A 124 34.69 -26.93 -0.63
N LYS A 125 35.29 -27.19 -1.80
CA LYS A 125 34.58 -27.18 -3.08
C LYS A 125 33.56 -28.32 -3.16
N GLY A 126 33.90 -29.51 -2.68
CA GLY A 126 32.98 -30.65 -2.59
C GLY A 126 31.80 -30.36 -1.68
N GLN A 127 32.05 -29.79 -0.50
CA GLN A 127 31.02 -29.36 0.44
C GLN A 127 30.11 -28.28 -0.16
N TYR A 128 30.70 -27.28 -0.84
CA TYR A 128 29.94 -26.23 -1.52
C TYR A 128 29.09 -26.79 -2.67
N LEU A 129 29.64 -27.69 -3.48
CA LEU A 129 28.91 -28.32 -4.59
C LEU A 129 27.79 -29.22 -4.09
N TYR A 130 27.99 -29.91 -2.97
CA TYR A 130 26.96 -30.69 -2.30
C TYR A 130 25.85 -29.80 -1.73
N GLN A 131 26.21 -28.74 -1.00
CA GLN A 131 25.26 -27.73 -0.52
C GLN A 131 24.48 -27.11 -1.68
N LYS A 132 25.13 -26.82 -2.82
CA LYS A 132 24.50 -26.30 -4.04
C LYS A 132 23.60 -27.33 -4.74
N GLY A 133 23.99 -28.60 -4.73
CA GLY A 133 23.20 -29.71 -5.28
C GLY A 133 21.91 -29.92 -4.49
N LEU A 134 22.03 -29.99 -3.15
CA LEU A 134 20.89 -30.01 -2.24
C LEU A 134 20.02 -28.77 -2.45
N LEU A 135 20.61 -27.57 -2.57
CA LEU A 135 19.82 -26.34 -2.81
C LEU A 135 18.98 -26.44 -4.09
N ASN A 136 19.55 -26.99 -5.17
CA ASN A 136 18.83 -27.17 -6.43
C ASN A 136 17.74 -28.24 -6.33
N GLU A 137 18.00 -29.35 -5.66
CA GLU A 137 17.04 -30.44 -5.44
C GLU A 137 15.89 -29.98 -4.54
N VAL A 138 16.19 -29.25 -3.47
CA VAL A 138 15.24 -28.62 -2.54
C VAL A 138 14.40 -27.57 -3.26
N ILE A 139 14.97 -26.73 -4.12
CA ILE A 139 14.19 -25.75 -4.90
C ILE A 139 13.22 -26.46 -5.86
N LEU A 140 13.65 -27.54 -6.52
CA LEU A 140 12.83 -28.33 -7.44
C LEU A 140 11.75 -29.16 -6.73
N SER A 141 12.04 -29.69 -5.53
CA SER A 141 11.08 -30.41 -4.69
C SER A 141 10.05 -29.43 -4.13
N ILE A 142 10.46 -28.26 -3.63
CA ILE A 142 9.56 -27.20 -3.17
C ILE A 142 8.65 -26.74 -4.32
N LEU A 143 9.18 -26.48 -5.51
CA LEU A 143 8.36 -25.99 -6.63
C LEU A 143 7.31 -27.00 -7.13
N ASN A 144 7.60 -28.30 -7.11
CA ASN A 144 6.66 -29.32 -7.60
C ASN A 144 5.78 -29.91 -6.48
N GLN A 145 6.37 -30.32 -5.35
CA GLN A 145 5.70 -31.01 -4.25
C GLN A 145 4.81 -30.09 -3.40
N ALA A 146 5.16 -28.80 -3.26
CA ALA A 146 4.34 -27.82 -2.53
C ALA A 146 2.96 -27.65 -3.15
N SER A 147 2.90 -27.64 -4.49
CA SER A 147 1.66 -27.47 -5.24
C SER A 147 0.67 -28.65 -5.12
N ASP A 148 1.09 -29.78 -4.54
CA ASP A 148 0.25 -30.98 -4.37
C ASP A 148 -0.47 -31.03 -3.02
N ARG A 149 -0.09 -30.18 -2.05
CA ARG A 149 -0.76 -30.12 -0.76
C ARG A 149 -2.12 -29.39 -0.85
N PRO A 150 -3.15 -29.84 -0.11
CA PRO A 150 -4.44 -29.17 -0.09
C PRO A 150 -4.31 -27.71 0.40
N ILE A 151 -5.00 -26.80 -0.29
CA ILE A 151 -5.01 -25.36 0.04
C ILE A 151 -5.47 -25.08 1.48
N VAL A 152 -6.34 -25.92 2.04
CA VAL A 152 -6.79 -25.79 3.44
C VAL A 152 -5.66 -26.02 4.44
N GLU A 153 -4.69 -26.89 4.12
CA GLU A 153 -3.53 -27.12 4.99
C GLU A 153 -2.45 -26.05 4.81
N ARG A 154 -2.29 -25.55 3.57
CA ARG A 154 -1.29 -24.52 3.23
C ARG A 154 -1.73 -23.14 3.72
N ALA A 155 -3.02 -22.84 3.63
CA ALA A 155 -3.62 -21.55 3.92
C ALA A 155 -4.96 -21.75 4.65
N ASP A 156 -4.90 -22.16 5.93
CA ASP A 156 -6.07 -22.22 6.80
C ASP A 156 -6.69 -20.82 6.99
N SER A 157 -8.01 -20.79 7.10
CA SER A 157 -8.83 -19.61 7.37
C SER A 157 -8.29 -18.75 8.51
N ALA A 158 -7.88 -19.36 9.63
CA ALA A 158 -7.34 -18.64 10.78
C ALA A 158 -5.98 -18.00 10.47
N ARG A 159 -5.10 -18.74 9.77
CA ARG A 159 -3.76 -18.28 9.42
C ARG A 159 -3.81 -17.12 8.41
N VAL A 160 -4.64 -17.26 7.38
CA VAL A 160 -4.87 -16.19 6.39
C VAL A 160 -5.45 -14.94 7.06
N ASN A 161 -6.40 -15.10 7.98
CA ASN A 161 -6.95 -13.97 8.74
C ASN A 161 -5.89 -13.25 9.59
N ILE A 162 -5.01 -13.98 10.27
CA ILE A 162 -3.92 -13.39 11.06
C ILE A 162 -2.96 -12.60 10.17
N TYR A 163 -2.58 -13.15 9.02
CA TYR A 163 -1.71 -12.44 8.08
C TYR A 163 -2.39 -11.23 7.47
N LEU A 164 -3.64 -11.37 7.00
CA LEU A 164 -4.43 -10.25 6.48
C LEU A 164 -4.54 -9.12 7.51
N LYS A 165 -4.92 -9.45 8.74
CA LYS A 165 -5.03 -8.46 9.81
C LYS A 165 -3.70 -7.74 10.04
N ARG A 166 -2.61 -8.50 10.17
CA ARG A 166 -1.27 -7.94 10.40
C ARG A 166 -0.83 -7.03 9.26
N GLU A 167 -1.01 -7.45 8.01
CA GLU A 167 -0.57 -6.68 6.84
C GLU A 167 -1.45 -5.46 6.60
N LEU A 168 -2.77 -5.57 6.79
CA LEU A 168 -3.69 -4.43 6.63
C LEU A 168 -3.46 -3.38 7.74
N GLU A 169 -3.39 -3.80 9.01
CA GLU A 169 -3.09 -2.91 10.13
C GLU A 169 -1.67 -2.32 10.03
N GLY A 170 -0.70 -3.14 9.64
CA GLY A 170 0.69 -2.72 9.42
C GLY A 170 0.86 -1.68 8.32
N ASN A 171 -0.04 -1.67 7.33
CA ASN A 171 -0.11 -0.64 6.29
C ASN A 171 -1.06 0.53 6.64
N GLY A 172 -1.55 0.60 7.89
CA GLY A 172 -2.40 1.68 8.40
C GLY A 172 -3.86 1.61 7.93
N LEU A 173 -4.31 0.43 7.51
CA LEU A 173 -5.68 0.20 7.02
C LEU A 173 -6.51 -0.58 8.05
N GLU A 174 -7.10 0.14 9.00
CA GLU A 174 -8.01 -0.40 10.01
C GLU A 174 -9.47 -0.38 9.54
N VAL A 175 -9.78 -1.21 8.54
CA VAL A 175 -11.13 -1.32 7.99
C VAL A 175 -11.68 -2.74 8.18
N PRO A 176 -12.97 -2.90 8.50
CA PRO A 176 -13.63 -4.19 8.45
C PRO A 176 -13.49 -4.80 7.05
N TYR A 177 -13.12 -6.08 7.00
CA TYR A 177 -12.95 -6.82 5.78
C TYR A 177 -13.53 -8.22 5.94
N GLU A 178 -13.99 -8.77 4.82
CA GLU A 178 -14.48 -10.13 4.68
C GLU A 178 -13.65 -10.80 3.59
N PHE A 179 -13.39 -12.09 3.65
CA PHE A 179 -12.54 -12.74 2.66
C PHE A 179 -13.00 -14.15 2.32
N ALA A 180 -12.61 -14.60 1.13
CA ALA A 180 -12.84 -15.93 0.62
C ALA A 180 -11.61 -16.41 -0.16
N VAL A 181 -11.33 -17.70 -0.07
CA VAL A 181 -10.30 -18.34 -0.88
C VAL A 181 -10.97 -19.20 -1.93
N GLU A 182 -10.59 -18.99 -3.19
CA GLU A 182 -11.09 -19.70 -4.35
C GLU A 182 -9.97 -20.51 -4.99
N SER A 183 -10.26 -21.78 -5.27
CA SER A 183 -9.40 -22.67 -6.03
C SER A 183 -9.95 -22.83 -7.45
N PRO A 184 -9.10 -22.81 -8.50
CA PRO A 184 -9.55 -23.05 -9.88
C PRO A 184 -10.27 -24.38 -10.09
N GLN A 185 -10.01 -25.37 -9.24
CA GLN A 185 -10.54 -26.74 -9.38
C GLN A 185 -11.83 -26.98 -8.58
N GLN A 186 -12.00 -26.29 -7.45
CA GLN A 186 -13.08 -26.57 -6.48
C GLN A 186 -14.01 -25.38 -6.23
N GLY A 187 -13.72 -24.20 -6.81
CA GLY A 187 -14.44 -22.97 -6.52
C GLY A 187 -14.09 -22.44 -5.13
N ILE A 188 -15.07 -21.91 -4.40
CA ILE A 188 -14.85 -21.34 -3.06
C ILE A 188 -14.51 -22.48 -2.09
N VAL A 189 -13.29 -22.44 -1.53
CA VAL A 189 -12.79 -23.39 -0.55
C VAL A 189 -13.38 -23.09 0.83
N TYR A 190 -13.27 -21.82 1.24
CA TYR A 190 -13.87 -21.29 2.46
C TYR A 190 -14.07 -19.78 2.33
N HIS A 191 -14.98 -19.24 3.14
CA HIS A 191 -15.28 -17.82 3.21
C HIS A 191 -15.67 -17.41 4.63
N THR A 192 -15.54 -16.11 4.93
CA THR A 192 -16.08 -15.54 6.16
C THR A 192 -17.60 -15.37 6.06
N ALA A 193 -18.27 -15.30 7.21
CA ALA A 193 -19.74 -15.29 7.28
C ALA A 193 -20.37 -14.05 6.62
N GLY A 194 -19.66 -12.92 6.55
CA GLY A 194 -20.11 -11.68 5.91
C GLY A 194 -19.69 -11.54 4.45
N TYR A 195 -19.16 -12.59 3.82
CA TYR A 195 -18.70 -12.52 2.44
C TYR A 195 -19.87 -12.52 1.44
N GLU A 196 -20.34 -11.32 1.08
CA GLU A 196 -21.38 -11.11 0.06
C GLU A 196 -20.84 -10.25 -1.10
N PRO A 197 -20.15 -10.85 -2.09
CA PRO A 197 -19.56 -10.11 -3.21
C PRO A 197 -20.59 -9.60 -4.24
N ASP A 198 -21.86 -9.96 -4.11
CA ASP A 198 -22.89 -9.71 -5.12
C ASP A 198 -23.43 -8.26 -5.10
N GLY A 199 -23.14 -7.49 -4.04
CA GLY A 199 -23.58 -6.10 -3.91
C GLY A 199 -22.68 -5.09 -4.63
N ASP A 200 -21.36 -5.13 -4.40
CA ASP A 200 -20.42 -4.15 -4.97
C ASP A 200 -19.07 -4.79 -5.35
N LYS A 201 -18.92 -5.09 -6.63
CA LYS A 201 -17.68 -5.64 -7.21
C LYS A 201 -16.50 -4.68 -7.11
N ARG A 202 -16.71 -3.37 -6.90
CA ARG A 202 -15.63 -2.38 -6.78
C ARG A 202 -14.89 -2.46 -5.44
N SER A 203 -15.52 -3.06 -4.43
CA SER A 203 -14.93 -3.32 -3.11
C SER A 203 -14.33 -4.72 -2.96
N VAL A 204 -14.25 -5.49 -4.05
CA VAL A 204 -13.62 -6.82 -4.05
C VAL A 204 -12.24 -6.72 -4.67
N PHE A 205 -11.22 -7.10 -3.89
CA PHE A 205 -9.82 -7.17 -4.32
C PHE A 205 -9.39 -8.62 -4.35
N SER A 206 -8.59 -8.98 -5.35
CA SER A 206 -8.10 -10.34 -5.52
C SER A 206 -6.58 -10.38 -5.61
N ALA A 207 -5.97 -11.36 -4.97
CA ALA A 207 -4.55 -11.67 -5.10
C ALA A 207 -4.34 -13.18 -5.20
N VAL A 208 -3.31 -13.58 -5.94
CA VAL A 208 -2.88 -14.98 -5.97
C VAL A 208 -2.17 -15.29 -4.65
N LEU A 209 -2.53 -16.38 -3.98
CA LEU A 209 -1.93 -16.78 -2.70
C LEU A 209 -0.51 -17.36 -2.87
N PHE A 210 -0.30 -18.11 -3.94
CA PHE A 210 0.97 -18.77 -4.27
C PHE A 210 1.34 -18.48 -5.73
N PRO A 211 1.91 -17.30 -6.04
CA PRO A 211 2.32 -16.89 -7.38
C PRO A 211 3.26 -17.87 -8.08
N LYS A 212 4.07 -18.62 -7.31
CA LYS A 212 5.02 -19.61 -7.85
C LYS A 212 4.37 -20.95 -8.22
N ASP A 213 3.12 -21.20 -7.85
CA ASP A 213 2.41 -22.42 -8.24
C ASP A 213 2.13 -22.45 -9.76
N PRO A 214 2.04 -23.65 -10.37
CA PRO A 214 1.61 -23.79 -11.76
C PRO A 214 0.26 -23.10 -12.03
N GLU A 215 0.13 -22.47 -13.20
CA GLU A 215 -1.06 -21.71 -13.63
C GLU A 215 -2.41 -22.40 -13.32
N SER A 216 -2.49 -23.73 -13.51
CA SER A 216 -3.70 -24.54 -13.31
C SER A 216 -4.09 -24.79 -11.84
N LYS A 217 -3.22 -24.44 -10.89
CA LYS A 217 -3.40 -24.66 -9.45
C LYS A 217 -3.36 -23.36 -8.62
N ARG A 218 -3.22 -22.20 -9.26
CA ARG A 218 -3.10 -20.92 -8.55
C ARG A 218 -4.39 -20.55 -7.82
N ASN A 219 -4.35 -20.66 -6.50
CA ASN A 219 -5.45 -20.28 -5.64
C ASN A 219 -5.49 -18.75 -5.46
N VAL A 220 -6.69 -18.20 -5.43
CA VAL A 220 -6.93 -16.75 -5.37
C VAL A 220 -7.63 -16.40 -4.06
N LEU A 221 -7.06 -15.45 -3.33
CA LEU A 221 -7.68 -14.80 -2.19
C LEU A 221 -8.50 -13.61 -2.68
N LYS A 222 -9.79 -13.58 -2.36
CA LYS A 222 -10.69 -12.46 -2.59
C LYS A 222 -11.02 -11.80 -1.26
N VAL A 223 -10.82 -10.50 -1.16
CA VAL A 223 -11.13 -9.70 0.03
C VAL A 223 -12.13 -8.61 -0.33
N PHE A 224 -13.22 -8.55 0.43
CA PHE A 224 -14.33 -7.63 0.29
C PHE A 224 -14.30 -6.59 1.42
N PHE A 225 -14.43 -5.32 1.06
CA PHE A 225 -14.41 -4.18 1.99
C PHE A 225 -15.75 -3.44 2.00
N PRO A 226 -16.72 -3.83 2.86
CA PRO A 226 -18.06 -3.23 2.87
C PRO A 226 -18.05 -1.72 3.20
N THR A 227 -17.05 -1.24 3.94
CA THR A 227 -16.97 0.15 4.39
C THR A 227 -16.04 1.02 3.54
N GLN A 228 -15.59 0.57 2.36
CA GLN A 228 -14.67 1.32 1.51
C GLN A 228 -15.19 2.74 1.22
N SER A 229 -16.41 2.89 0.69
CA SER A 229 -16.94 4.22 0.35
C SER A 229 -17.04 5.14 1.57
N SER A 230 -17.50 4.61 2.71
CA SER A 230 -17.57 5.37 3.97
C SER A 230 -16.19 5.83 4.44
N TYR A 231 -15.18 4.96 4.33
CA TYR A 231 -13.80 5.29 4.65
C TYR A 231 -13.26 6.42 3.76
N ILE A 232 -13.51 6.34 2.45
CA ILE A 232 -13.11 7.39 1.50
C ILE A 232 -13.82 8.72 1.81
N TYR A 233 -15.13 8.71 2.06
CA TYR A 233 -15.88 9.93 2.43
C TYR A 233 -15.38 10.55 3.74
N ALA A 234 -15.06 9.73 4.75
CA ALA A 234 -14.47 10.22 5.99
C ALA A 234 -13.13 10.92 5.73
N SER A 235 -12.31 10.38 4.82
CA SER A 235 -10.99 10.92 4.48
C SER A 235 -11.02 12.29 3.79
N ILE A 236 -12.11 12.65 3.11
CA ILE A 236 -12.29 13.94 2.41
C ILE A 236 -13.23 14.90 3.16
N LYS A 237 -13.80 14.47 4.29
CA LYS A 237 -14.75 15.26 5.09
C LYS A 237 -14.18 16.63 5.51
N PHE A 238 -12.86 16.74 5.64
CA PHE A 238 -12.16 18.00 5.95
C PHE A 238 -12.37 19.10 4.90
N MET A 239 -12.84 18.76 3.69
CA MET A 239 -13.15 19.74 2.63
C MET A 239 -14.50 20.43 2.81
N ILE A 240 -15.42 19.86 3.61
CA ILE A 240 -16.78 20.40 3.80
C ILE A 240 -16.78 21.87 4.25
N PRO A 241 -15.93 22.32 5.20
CA PRO A 241 -15.87 23.73 5.60
C PRO A 241 -15.56 24.69 4.44
N SER A 242 -14.78 24.26 3.44
CA SER A 242 -14.47 25.07 2.24
C SER A 242 -15.71 25.31 1.38
N PHE A 243 -16.55 24.29 1.20
CA PHE A 243 -17.84 24.44 0.52
C PHE A 243 -18.82 25.30 1.30
N VAL A 244 -18.92 25.09 2.63
CA VAL A 244 -19.76 25.93 3.49
C VAL A 244 -19.35 27.39 3.40
N PHE A 245 -18.05 27.67 3.43
CA PHE A 245 -17.52 29.02 3.25
C PHE A 245 -17.91 29.62 1.89
N THR A 246 -17.77 28.87 0.79
CA THR A 246 -18.23 29.29 -0.54
C THR A 246 -19.73 29.60 -0.58
N PHE A 247 -20.56 28.78 0.08
CA PHE A 247 -22.00 29.02 0.14
C PHE A 247 -22.36 30.26 0.96
N ILE A 248 -21.67 30.50 2.08
CA ILE A 248 -21.81 31.74 2.87
C ILE A 248 -21.42 32.96 2.03
N LEU A 249 -20.29 32.87 1.32
CA LEU A 249 -19.81 33.93 0.43
C LEU A 249 -20.84 34.20 -0.69
N MET A 250 -21.36 33.16 -1.31
CA MET A 250 -22.42 33.25 -2.33
C MET A 250 -23.67 33.94 -1.77
N PHE A 251 -24.09 33.58 -0.56
CA PHE A 251 -25.22 34.24 0.12
C PHE A 251 -24.96 35.75 0.34
N ILE A 252 -23.78 36.12 0.86
CA ILE A 252 -23.40 37.52 1.08
C ILE A 252 -23.38 38.29 -0.24
N PHE A 253 -22.88 37.67 -1.33
CA PHE A 253 -22.88 38.29 -2.65
C PHE A 253 -24.29 38.54 -3.18
N ILE A 254 -25.18 37.56 -3.09
CA ILE A 254 -26.60 37.71 -3.47
C ILE A 254 -27.24 38.84 -2.65
N TYR A 255 -27.03 38.85 -1.33
CA TYR A 255 -27.53 39.90 -0.45
C TYR A 255 -27.02 41.29 -0.86
N THR A 256 -25.72 41.42 -1.14
CA THR A 256 -25.11 42.69 -1.56
C THR A 256 -25.70 43.20 -2.87
N ILE A 257 -25.91 42.31 -3.86
CA ILE A 257 -26.55 42.66 -5.13
C ILE A 257 -27.97 43.21 -4.87
N VAL A 258 -28.77 42.52 -4.05
CA VAL A 258 -30.13 42.96 -3.68
C VAL A 258 -30.09 44.34 -3.01
N VAL A 259 -29.16 44.58 -2.09
CA VAL A 259 -28.99 45.88 -1.42
C VAL A 259 -28.65 46.98 -2.42
N ILE A 260 -27.71 46.75 -3.35
CA ILE A 260 -27.33 47.73 -4.38
C ILE A 260 -28.55 48.13 -5.24
N PHE A 261 -29.36 47.16 -5.66
CA PHE A 261 -30.59 47.45 -6.41
C PHE A 261 -31.62 48.23 -5.59
N ARG A 262 -31.81 47.89 -4.31
CA ARG A 262 -32.71 48.65 -3.41
C ARG A 262 -32.23 50.08 -3.18
N GLN A 263 -30.93 50.28 -2.93
CA GLN A 263 -30.34 51.61 -2.73
C GLN A 263 -30.52 52.49 -3.96
N LYS A 264 -30.30 51.92 -5.16
CA LYS A 264 -30.51 52.66 -6.41
C LYS A 264 -31.96 53.11 -6.59
N LYS A 265 -32.93 52.20 -6.36
CA LYS A 265 -34.35 52.52 -6.47
C LYS A 265 -34.75 53.63 -5.49
N LEU A 266 -34.25 53.58 -4.25
CA LEU A 266 -34.50 54.62 -3.25
C LEU A 266 -33.89 55.97 -3.64
N SER A 267 -32.71 55.95 -4.26
CA SER A 267 -32.08 57.17 -4.76
C SER A 267 -32.84 57.79 -5.93
N GLU A 268 -33.35 56.98 -6.87
CA GLU A 268 -34.17 57.46 -7.98
C GLU A 268 -35.46 58.11 -7.46
N ILE A 269 -36.19 57.44 -6.55
CA ILE A 269 -37.42 57.99 -5.92
C ILE A 269 -37.17 59.31 -5.19
N LYS A 270 -36.07 59.41 -4.42
CA LYS A 270 -35.73 60.67 -3.71
C LYS A 270 -35.43 61.80 -4.68
N ASN A 271 -34.72 61.52 -5.78
CA ASN A 271 -34.37 62.53 -6.77
C ASN A 271 -35.62 63.02 -7.50
N ASP A 272 -36.51 62.10 -7.88
CA ASP A 272 -37.79 62.44 -8.54
C ASP A 272 -38.69 63.26 -7.61
N PHE A 273 -38.74 62.91 -6.32
CA PHE A 273 -39.47 63.70 -5.33
C PHE A 273 -38.94 65.13 -5.22
N ILE A 274 -37.62 65.31 -5.08
CA ILE A 274 -37.01 66.65 -4.99
C ILE A 274 -37.25 67.44 -6.27
N ASN A 275 -37.10 66.80 -7.44
CA ASN A 275 -37.27 67.48 -8.73
C ASN A 275 -38.74 67.88 -8.96
N ASN A 276 -39.69 67.01 -8.61
CA ASN A 276 -41.12 67.31 -8.69
C ASN A 276 -41.52 68.44 -7.73
N MET A 277 -41.10 68.36 -6.46
CA MET A 277 -41.38 69.41 -5.48
C MET A 277 -40.74 70.74 -5.89
N THR A 278 -39.50 70.73 -6.38
CA THR A 278 -38.83 71.95 -6.86
C THR A 278 -39.60 72.57 -8.02
N HIS A 279 -40.10 71.75 -8.94
CA HIS A 279 -40.93 72.22 -10.04
C HIS A 279 -42.23 72.84 -9.54
N GLU A 280 -42.94 72.16 -8.64
CA GLU A 280 -44.21 72.65 -8.05
C GLU A 280 -44.04 73.92 -7.22
N PHE A 281 -42.89 74.12 -6.54
CA PHE A 281 -42.62 75.35 -5.80
C PHE A 281 -42.16 76.51 -6.70
N LYS A 282 -41.45 76.23 -7.80
CA LYS A 282 -40.94 77.27 -8.69
C LYS A 282 -42.06 77.98 -9.46
N THR A 283 -43.10 77.25 -9.87
CA THR A 283 -44.23 77.79 -10.64
C THR A 283 -44.99 78.94 -9.93
N PRO A 284 -45.48 78.79 -8.68
CA PRO A 284 -46.19 79.87 -8.00
C PRO A 284 -45.26 81.02 -7.58
N ILE A 285 -44.00 80.75 -7.23
CA ILE A 285 -43.02 81.81 -6.91
C ILE A 285 -42.79 82.72 -8.12
N SER A 286 -42.71 82.16 -9.33
CA SER A 286 -42.59 82.95 -10.56
C SER A 286 -43.87 83.74 -10.88
N THR A 287 -45.06 83.22 -10.56
CA THR A 287 -46.32 83.96 -10.74
C THR A 287 -46.45 85.13 -9.75
N ILE A 288 -46.06 84.95 -8.49
CA ILE A 288 -46.08 86.03 -7.48
C ILE A 288 -45.04 87.10 -7.81
N SER A 289 -43.85 86.71 -8.29
CA SER A 289 -42.81 87.65 -8.73
C SER A 289 -43.14 88.41 -10.01
N LEU A 290 -44.08 87.93 -10.83
CA LEU A 290 -44.52 88.61 -12.07
C LEU A 290 -45.68 89.59 -11.81
N ALA A 291 -46.42 89.38 -10.72
CA ALA A 291 -47.60 90.17 -10.35
C ALA A 291 -47.28 91.28 -9.32
N GLY A 292 -46.04 91.37 -8.83
CA GLY A 292 -45.53 92.45 -7.99
C GLY A 292 -44.56 93.33 -8.76
#